data_AF-A0A1W2F9B6-F1
#
_entry.id   AF-A0A1W2F9B6-F1
#
_cell.length_a   1.000
_cell.length_b   1.000
_cell.length_c   1.000
_cell.angle_alpha   90.00
_cell.angle_beta   90.00
_cell.angle_gamma   90.00
#
_symmetry.space_group_name_H-M   'P 1'
#
loop_
_entity.id
_entity.type
_entity.pdbx_description
1 polymer ?
#
loop_
_entity_poly.entity_id
_entity_poly.type
_entity_poly.pdbx_seq_one_letter_code
_entity_poly.pdbx_strand_id
1 'polypeptide(L)' 'MELFDSLPAEVRRAIAAASFPFHPRIALRFLKRGFGATRVARLIAVIDRRLAKRII' A
#
# COMPACT_ATOMS: atom_id res chain seq x y z
N MET A 1 8.60 -8.54 10.53
CA MET A 1 7.34 -9.22 10.16
C MET A 1 6.12 -8.57 10.80
N GLU A 2 6.16 -8.14 12.06
CA GLU A 2 4.97 -7.63 12.79
C GLU A 2 4.23 -6.43 12.17
N LEU A 3 4.93 -5.52 11.48
CA LEU A 3 4.32 -4.29 10.98
C LEU A 3 3.46 -4.49 9.72
N PHE A 4 3.69 -5.58 8.98
CA PHE A 4 2.86 -5.93 7.83
C PHE A 4 1.58 -6.61 8.32
N ASP A 5 1.68 -7.54 9.27
CA ASP A 5 0.55 -8.25 9.86
C ASP A 5 -0.38 -7.35 10.66
N SER A 6 0.14 -6.24 11.22
CA SER A 6 -0.69 -5.22 11.87
C SER A 6 -1.52 -4.37 10.89
N LEU A 7 -1.33 -4.52 9.58
CA LEU A 7 -2.08 -3.75 8.59
C LEU A 7 -3.45 -4.39 8.31
N PRO A 8 -4.47 -3.56 8.01
CA PRO A 8 -5.77 -4.03 7.54
C PRO A 8 -5.61 -4.98 6.34
N ALA A 9 -6.45 -6.00 6.26
CA ALA A 9 -6.37 -7.03 5.23
C ALA A 9 -6.37 -6.47 3.80
N GLU A 10 -7.14 -5.42 3.53
CA GLU A 10 -7.15 -4.75 2.21
C GLU A 10 -5.81 -4.14 1.84
N VAL A 11 -5.13 -3.52 2.80
CA VAL A 11 -3.82 -2.90 2.60
C VAL A 11 -2.75 -3.96 2.38
N ARG A 12 -2.80 -5.07 3.15
CA ARG A 12 -1.90 -6.22 2.95
C ARG A 12 -2.03 -6.80 1.55
N ARG A 13 -3.27 -7.02 1.08
CA ARG A 13 -3.53 -7.51 -0.28
C ARG A 13 -3.00 -6.55 -1.35
N ALA A 14 -3.19 -5.23 -1.17
CA ALA A 14 -2.71 -4.24 -2.12
C ALA A 14 -1.18 -4.19 -2.19
N ILE A 15 -0.48 -4.32 -1.06
CA ILE A 15 0.99 -4.38 -1.03
C ILE A 15 1.49 -5.69 -1.66
N ALA A 16 0.84 -6.83 -1.36
CA ALA A 16 1.22 -8.12 -1.92
C ALA A 16 0.98 -8.21 -3.44
N ALA A 17 -0.01 -7.47 -3.96
CA ALA A 17 -0.31 -7.41 -5.39
C ALA A 17 0.50 -6.34 -6.14
N ALA A 18 1.17 -5.42 -5.44
CA ALA A 18 2.00 -4.41 -6.07
C ALA A 18 3.29 -5.03 -6.62
N SER A 19 3.68 -4.65 -7.83
CA SER A 19 4.95 -5.09 -8.45
C SER A 19 6.14 -4.27 -7.96
N PHE A 20 5.89 -3.09 -7.39
CA PHE A 20 6.94 -2.25 -6.81
C PHE A 20 7.23 -2.62 -5.35
N PRO A 21 8.50 -2.56 -4.87
CA PRO A 21 8.85 -2.76 -3.47
C PRO A 21 8.24 -1.67 -2.58
N PHE A 22 7.00 -1.91 -2.13
CA PHE A 22 6.25 -0.97 -1.31
C PHE A 22 6.55 -1.18 0.18
N HIS A 23 7.06 -0.15 0.86
CA HIS A 23 7.44 -0.27 2.26
C HIS A 23 6.21 -0.15 3.20
N PRO A 24 5.91 -1.14 4.07
CA PRO A 24 4.72 -1.18 4.93
C PRO A 24 4.54 0.05 5.85
N ARG A 25 5.66 0.65 6.28
CA ARG A 25 5.69 1.90 7.06
C ARG A 25 4.95 3.06 6.40
N ILE A 26 4.95 3.14 5.08
CA ILE A 26 4.25 4.21 4.34
C ILE A 26 2.74 4.04 4.50
N ALA A 27 2.23 2.81 4.33
CA ALA A 27 0.82 2.51 4.56
C ALA A 27 0.41 2.81 6.01
N LEU A 28 1.25 2.44 6.98
CA LEU A 28 1.02 2.73 8.39
C LEU A 28 0.93 4.25 8.67
N ARG A 29 1.77 5.06 8.01
CA ARG A 29 1.75 6.52 8.13
C ARG A 29 0.44 7.12 7.59
N PHE A 30 -0.09 6.59 6.48
CA PHE A 30 -1.38 7.02 5.96
C PHE A 30 -2.54 6.63 6.89
N LEU A 31 -2.53 5.40 7.42
CA LEU A 31 -3.53 4.94 8.39
C LEU A 31 -3.50 5.80 9.66
N LYS A 32 -2.32 6.07 10.22
CA LYS A 32 -2.15 6.96 11.39
C LYS A 32 -2.63 8.40 11.15
N ARG A 33 -2.65 8.84 9.89
CA ARG A 33 -3.14 10.17 9.50
C ARG A 33 -4.65 10.21 9.29
N GLY A 34 -5.37 9.13 9.62
CA GLY A 34 -6.82 9.03 9.54
C GLY A 34 -7.34 8.58 8.17
N PHE A 35 -6.48 8.10 7.26
CA PHE A 35 -6.95 7.53 6.00
C PHE A 35 -7.55 6.15 6.26
N GLY A 36 -8.77 5.92 5.76
CA GLY A 36 -9.38 4.59 5.81
C GLY A 36 -8.60 3.55 5.01
N ALA A 37 -8.63 2.29 5.47
CA ALA A 37 -7.90 1.17 4.87
C ALA A 37 -8.12 1.04 3.36
N THR A 38 -9.37 1.15 2.91
CA THR A 38 -9.75 1.06 1.49
C THR A 38 -9.16 2.18 0.65
N ARG A 39 -9.04 3.38 1.21
CA ARG A 39 -8.42 4.53 0.53
C ARG A 39 -6.91 4.34 0.39
N VAL A 40 -6.27 3.80 1.42
CA VAL A 40 -4.83 3.47 1.40
C VAL A 40 -4.55 2.37 0.39
N ALA A 41 -5.35 1.30 0.36
CA ALA A 41 -5.23 0.22 -0.62
C ALA A 41 -5.38 0.73 -2.06
N ARG A 42 -6.37 1.60 -2.33
CA ARG A 42 -6.52 2.25 -3.64
C ARG A 42 -5.32 3.12 -4.02
N LEU A 43 -4.79 3.89 -3.08
CA LEU A 43 -3.59 4.72 -3.30
C LEU A 43 -2.39 3.87 -3.71
N ILE A 44 -2.15 2.75 -3.02
CA ILE A 44 -1.07 1.81 -3.34
C ILE A 44 -1.22 1.30 -4.77
N ALA A 45 -2.41 0.84 -5.16
CA ALA A 45 -2.67 0.35 -6.51
C ALA A 45 -2.50 1.44 -7.59
N VAL A 46 -2.90 2.69 -7.32
CA VAL A 46 -2.72 3.81 -8.26
C VAL A 46 -1.23 4.15 -8.42
N ILE A 47 -0.48 4.18 -7.32
CA ILE A 47 0.95 4.46 -7.32
C ILE A 47 1.70 3.36 -8.08
N ASP A 48 1.38 2.09 -7.79
CA ASP A 48 1.97 0.93 -8.47
C ASP A 48 1.73 0.99 -9.99
N ARG A 49 0.49 1.23 -10.44
CA ARG A 49 0.18 1.40 -11.86
C ARG A 49 0.92 2.57 -12.50
N ARG A 50 1.09 3.70 -11.80
CA ARG A 50 1.82 4.87 -12.31
C ARG A 50 3.32 4.61 -12.42
N LEU A 51 3.89 3.89 -11.46
CA LEU A 51 5.31 3.51 -11.48
C LEU A 51 5.57 2.45 -12.55
N ALA A 52 4.72 1.43 -12.67
CA ALA A 52 4.80 0.42 -13.72
C ALA A 52 4.77 1.03 -15.12
N LYS A 53 3.91 2.03 -15.35
CA LYS A 53 3.84 2.77 -16.64
C LYS A 53 5.05 3.65 -16.95
N ARG A 54 5.89 3.98 -15.95
CA ARG A 54 7.04 4.88 -16.13
C ARG A 54 8.35 4.12 -16.42
N ILE A 55 8.30 2.79 -16.32
CA ILE A 55 9.44 1.89 -16.56
C ILE A 55 9.36 1.28 -17.99
N ILE A 56 8.34 1.63 -18.77
CA ILE A 56 8.12 1.20 -20.17
C ILE A 56 8.31 2.39 -21.09
#